data_AF-A0A3N0CRI4-F1
#
_entry.id   AF-A0A3N0CRI4-F1
#
_cell.length_a   1.000
_cell.length_b   1.000
_cell.length_c   1.000
_cell.angle_alpha   90.00
_cell.angle_beta   90.00
_cell.angle_gamma   90.00
#
_symmetry.space_group_name_H-M   'P 1'
#
loop_
_entity.id
_entity.type
_entity.pdbx_description
1 polymer ?
#
loop_
_entity_poly.entity_id
_entity_poly.type
_entity_poly.pdbx_seq_one_letter_code
_entity_poly.pdbx_strand_id
1 'polypeptide(L)'
;MSVSSAAPMTLKQRVARVAPAGLVDFLDRFAFGFRRTRIRFTHWFFGLFGQNVVAKKDYYSTLPVLSEIKATRARWDKPSNLAGLDIEFAALEKNLGALADRWETEFQQVAPDHAANSAKGFGPGYPAFDARTLYYKLREHKPARYLEVGSGLSTYYASLAAGKNAEDGSPLSITCIEPYPYDALRTIDGFELIEGFVQDIPVERFEELESGDVLFIDSSHALKIDSDVAYLFLEVLPRIKPGVFVHIHDVHFPFNGPFPADTWIFGERPPVYWNEAMVVQTFLAFNNAFEIQLSTPMVRHFDEQFLIDRFPDYTELAKDVNPPSSLWLQRVS
;
A
#
# COMPACT_ATOMS: atom_id res chain seq x y z
N MET A 1 36.94 -4.34 -35.64
CA MET A 1 36.16 -4.87 -36.78
C MET A 1 34.85 -5.41 -36.24
N SER A 2 33.76 -4.67 -36.44
CA SER A 2 32.41 -5.02 -36.00
C SER A 2 31.80 -5.94 -37.07
N VAL A 3 31.54 -7.20 -36.71
CA VAL A 3 30.73 -8.09 -37.52
C VAL A 3 29.29 -7.82 -37.13
N SER A 4 28.60 -7.02 -37.93
CA SER A 4 27.15 -6.91 -37.90
C SER A 4 26.57 -8.27 -38.26
N SER A 5 26.10 -9.03 -37.27
CA SER A 5 25.26 -10.20 -37.55
C SER A 5 23.87 -9.68 -37.89
N ALA A 6 23.50 -9.76 -39.17
CA ALA A 6 22.13 -9.48 -39.59
C ALA A 6 21.19 -10.44 -38.84
N ALA A 7 20.18 -9.89 -38.16
CA ALA A 7 19.19 -10.70 -37.46
C ALA A 7 18.57 -11.74 -38.41
N PRO A 8 18.39 -13.00 -37.99
CA PRO A 8 17.86 -14.04 -38.87
C PRO A 8 16.47 -13.65 -39.38
N MET A 9 16.31 -13.66 -40.70
CA MET A 9 15.03 -13.33 -41.36
C MET A 9 13.90 -14.21 -40.81
N THR A 10 12.80 -13.56 -40.44
CA THR A 10 11.59 -14.23 -39.94
C THR A 10 10.96 -15.10 -41.03
N LEU A 11 10.19 -16.12 -40.62
CA LEU A 11 9.49 -17.01 -41.56
C LEU A 11 8.61 -16.22 -42.54
N LYS A 12 7.97 -15.14 -42.06
CA LYS A 12 7.19 -14.20 -42.86
C LYS A 12 8.02 -13.52 -43.96
N GLN A 13 9.22 -13.03 -43.62
CA GLN A 13 10.14 -12.40 -44.58
C GLN A 13 10.64 -13.40 -45.64
N ARG A 14 10.77 -14.68 -45.28
CA ARG A 14 11.15 -15.74 -46.23
C ARG A 14 10.00 -16.07 -47.19
N VAL A 15 8.77 -16.19 -46.68
CA VAL A 15 7.57 -16.51 -47.48
C VAL A 15 7.21 -15.36 -48.43
N ALA A 16 7.35 -14.11 -48.00
CA ALA A 16 7.06 -12.93 -48.82
C ALA A 16 7.97 -12.76 -50.06
N ARG A 17 9.11 -13.47 -50.13
CA ARG A 17 10.00 -13.45 -51.31
C ARG A 17 9.58 -14.41 -52.42
N VAL A 18 8.71 -15.38 -52.13
CA VAL A 18 8.42 -16.50 -53.03
C VAL A 18 6.92 -16.70 -53.27
N ALA A 19 6.06 -16.09 -52.44
CA ALA A 19 4.62 -16.21 -52.53
C ALA A 19 3.94 -14.92 -53.06
N PRO A 20 2.83 -15.03 -53.82
CA PRO A 20 2.02 -13.87 -54.22
C PRO A 20 1.53 -13.09 -52.99
N ALA A 21 1.48 -11.75 -53.07
CA ALA A 21 1.10 -10.88 -51.96
C ALA A 21 -0.24 -11.27 -51.29
N GLY A 22 -1.25 -11.68 -52.09
CA GLY A 22 -2.54 -12.14 -51.56
C GLY A 22 -2.47 -13.44 -50.75
N LEU A 23 -1.51 -14.33 -51.03
CA LEU A 23 -1.28 -15.55 -50.25
C LEU A 23 -0.57 -15.23 -48.92
N VAL A 24 0.37 -14.27 -48.93
CA VAL A 24 1.05 -13.78 -47.72
C VAL A 24 0.04 -13.13 -46.77
N ASP A 25 -0.82 -12.25 -47.29
CA ASP A 25 -1.86 -11.58 -46.50
C ASP A 25 -2.90 -12.56 -45.94
N PHE A 26 -3.27 -13.58 -46.72
CA PHE A 26 -4.18 -14.64 -46.25
C PHE A 26 -3.55 -15.46 -45.13
N LEU A 27 -2.29 -15.90 -45.28
CA LEU A 27 -1.57 -16.66 -44.26
C LEU A 27 -1.33 -15.84 -43.00
N ASP A 28 -1.04 -14.55 -43.13
CA ASP A 28 -0.94 -13.63 -42.01
C ASP A 28 -2.28 -13.54 -41.27
N ARG A 29 -3.39 -13.26 -41.97
CA ARG A 29 -4.73 -13.19 -41.36
C ARG A 29 -5.12 -14.49 -40.67
N PHE A 30 -4.80 -15.63 -41.27
CA PHE A 30 -5.05 -16.94 -40.68
C PHE A 30 -4.20 -17.19 -39.44
N ALA A 31 -2.90 -16.88 -39.48
CA ALA A 31 -2.00 -17.01 -38.34
C ALA A 31 -2.38 -16.06 -37.19
N PHE A 32 -2.75 -14.81 -37.50
CA PHE A 32 -3.28 -13.86 -36.53
C PHE A 32 -4.60 -14.34 -35.93
N GLY A 33 -5.51 -14.87 -36.75
CA GLY A 33 -6.76 -15.49 -36.30
C GLY A 33 -6.52 -16.64 -35.34
N PHE A 34 -5.65 -17.59 -35.69
CA PHE A 34 -5.29 -18.72 -34.84
C PHE A 34 -4.64 -18.26 -33.53
N ARG A 35 -3.72 -17.29 -33.58
CA ARG A 35 -3.09 -16.72 -32.39
C ARG A 35 -4.12 -16.08 -31.46
N ARG A 36 -5.07 -15.31 -32.00
CA ARG A 36 -6.14 -14.67 -31.23
C ARG A 36 -7.06 -15.70 -30.58
N THR A 37 -7.47 -16.73 -31.33
CA THR A 37 -8.29 -17.83 -30.81
C THR A 37 -7.58 -18.56 -29.69
N ARG A 38 -6.28 -18.85 -29.84
CA ARG A 38 -5.47 -19.48 -28.80
C ARG A 38 -5.40 -18.63 -27.53
N ILE A 39 -5.12 -17.33 -27.65
CA ILE A 39 -5.06 -16.42 -26.49
C ILE A 39 -6.40 -16.39 -25.76
N ARG A 40 -7.50 -16.18 -26.49
CA ARG A 40 -8.85 -16.17 -25.91
C ARG A 40 -9.19 -17.49 -25.23
N PHE A 41 -8.86 -18.61 -25.87
CA PHE A 41 -9.06 -19.93 -25.29
C PHE A 41 -8.25 -20.11 -24.00
N THR A 42 -6.98 -19.69 -23.97
CA THR A 42 -6.16 -19.74 -22.75
C THR A 42 -6.79 -18.93 -21.62
N HIS A 43 -7.15 -17.66 -21.87
CA HIS A 43 -7.79 -16.84 -20.83
C HIS A 43 -9.13 -17.41 -20.38
N TRP A 44 -9.97 -17.88 -21.32
CA TRP A 44 -11.25 -18.51 -20.98
C TRP A 44 -11.04 -19.78 -20.15
N PHE A 45 -10.18 -20.69 -20.60
CA PHE A 45 -9.93 -21.97 -19.93
C PHE A 45 -9.39 -21.78 -18.52
N PHE A 46 -8.38 -20.93 -18.32
CA PHE A 46 -7.85 -20.64 -17.00
C PHE A 46 -8.82 -19.81 -16.14
N GLY A 47 -9.62 -18.94 -16.77
CA GLY A 47 -10.69 -18.21 -16.10
C GLY A 47 -11.76 -19.12 -15.49
N LEU A 48 -12.04 -20.30 -16.08
CA LEU A 48 -12.93 -21.30 -15.47
C LEU A 48 -12.41 -21.82 -14.11
N PHE A 49 -11.11 -21.69 -13.85
CA PHE A 49 -10.47 -22.09 -12.58
C PHE A 49 -10.14 -20.89 -11.68
N GLY A 50 -10.73 -19.71 -11.95
CA GLY A 50 -10.47 -18.49 -11.19
C GLY A 50 -9.07 -17.91 -11.40
N GLN A 51 -8.36 -18.31 -12.47
CA GLN A 51 -7.01 -17.85 -12.75
C GLN A 51 -7.01 -16.74 -13.80
N ASN A 52 -6.34 -15.62 -13.50
CA ASN A 52 -5.98 -14.61 -14.49
C ASN A 52 -4.53 -14.84 -14.92
N VAL A 53 -4.32 -15.26 -16.16
CA VAL A 53 -3.00 -15.69 -16.65
C VAL A 53 -2.42 -14.73 -17.67
N VAL A 54 -1.11 -14.56 -17.60
CA VAL A 54 -0.30 -13.84 -18.59
C VAL A 54 0.83 -14.74 -19.07
N ALA A 55 1.33 -14.49 -20.28
CA ALA A 55 2.44 -15.28 -20.78
C ALA A 55 3.73 -14.90 -20.04
N LYS A 56 4.49 -15.92 -19.57
CA LYS A 56 5.79 -15.73 -18.91
C LYS A 56 6.78 -14.86 -19.71
N LYS A 57 6.74 -14.98 -21.05
CA LYS A 57 7.60 -14.21 -21.98
C LYS A 57 6.85 -13.02 -22.58
N ASP A 58 6.06 -12.32 -21.78
CA ASP A 58 5.40 -11.09 -22.19
C ASP A 58 6.14 -9.88 -21.59
N TYR A 59 6.80 -9.12 -22.46
CA TYR A 59 7.54 -7.92 -22.07
C TYR A 59 6.63 -6.83 -21.49
N TYR A 60 5.34 -6.82 -21.85
CA TYR A 60 4.39 -5.80 -21.43
C TYR A 60 3.59 -6.19 -20.18
N SER A 61 3.77 -7.42 -19.66
CA SER A 61 3.09 -7.87 -18.46
C SER A 61 3.64 -7.15 -17.23
N THR A 62 2.75 -6.58 -16.42
CA THR A 62 3.09 -6.01 -15.11
C THR A 62 3.25 -7.07 -14.03
N LEU A 63 2.78 -8.31 -14.24
CA LEU A 63 2.95 -9.41 -13.31
C LEU A 63 4.38 -9.97 -13.43
N PRO A 64 5.18 -9.94 -12.35
CA PRO A 64 6.51 -10.49 -12.37
C PRO A 64 6.50 -12.01 -12.42
N VAL A 65 7.55 -12.57 -13.01
CA VAL A 65 7.79 -14.01 -13.02
C VAL A 65 8.55 -14.39 -11.75
N LEU A 66 7.96 -15.21 -10.88
CA LEU A 66 8.52 -15.58 -9.57
C LEU A 66 9.97 -16.09 -9.63
N SER A 67 10.30 -16.93 -10.62
CA SER A 67 11.66 -17.44 -10.81
C SER A 67 12.68 -16.34 -11.16
N GLU A 68 12.25 -15.31 -11.88
CA GLU A 68 13.12 -14.21 -12.33
C GLU A 68 13.37 -13.23 -11.20
N ILE A 69 12.33 -12.84 -10.45
CA ILE A 69 12.51 -12.00 -9.27
C ILE A 69 13.31 -12.70 -8.17
N LYS A 70 13.17 -14.03 -8.01
CA LYS A 70 14.03 -14.84 -7.13
C LYS A 70 15.49 -14.78 -7.57
N ALA A 71 15.76 -14.90 -8.88
CA ALA A 71 17.12 -14.81 -9.42
C ALA A 71 17.76 -13.43 -9.23
N THR A 72 16.96 -12.36 -9.20
CA THR A 72 17.44 -10.99 -8.98
C THR A 72 17.24 -10.47 -7.56
N ARG A 73 16.94 -11.33 -6.58
CA ARG A 73 16.56 -10.96 -5.20
C ARG A 73 17.49 -9.92 -4.57
N ALA A 74 18.81 -10.15 -4.62
CA ALA A 74 19.81 -9.24 -4.05
C ALA A 74 19.76 -7.79 -4.62
N ARG A 75 19.10 -7.58 -5.76
CA ARG A 75 18.94 -6.26 -6.38
C ARG A 75 17.81 -5.45 -5.77
N TRP A 76 16.72 -6.09 -5.38
CA TRP A 76 15.46 -5.43 -5.01
C TRP A 76 15.04 -5.67 -3.56
N ASP A 77 15.39 -6.83 -2.98
CA ASP A 77 15.08 -7.17 -1.58
C ASP A 77 16.15 -6.58 -0.66
N LYS A 78 16.23 -5.24 -0.67
CA LYS A 78 17.18 -4.44 0.10
C LYS A 78 16.59 -3.06 0.35
N PRO A 79 17.05 -2.34 1.38
CA PRO A 79 16.65 -0.95 1.58
C PRO A 79 16.98 -0.11 0.35
N SER A 80 16.02 0.71 -0.08
CA SER A 80 16.19 1.80 -1.03
C SER A 80 17.11 2.85 -0.41
N ASN A 81 17.88 3.53 -1.26
CA ASN A 81 18.60 4.73 -0.84
C ASN A 81 17.66 5.93 -0.61
N LEU A 82 16.35 5.76 -0.85
CA LEU A 82 15.32 6.81 -0.77
C LEU A 82 15.71 8.07 -1.55
N ALA A 83 16.38 7.89 -2.69
CA ALA A 83 16.89 8.99 -3.50
C ALA A 83 15.75 9.94 -3.90
N GLY A 84 15.99 11.24 -3.74
CA GLY A 84 15.02 12.31 -4.01
C GLY A 84 14.20 12.73 -2.80
N LEU A 85 14.30 12.01 -1.67
CA LEU A 85 13.67 12.41 -0.40
C LEU A 85 14.74 13.02 0.51
N ASP A 86 14.38 14.12 1.16
CA ASP A 86 15.18 14.74 2.24
C ASP A 86 14.56 14.32 3.57
N ILE A 87 15.26 13.45 4.32
CA ILE A 87 14.71 12.80 5.50
C ILE A 87 15.68 12.93 6.66
N GLU A 88 15.25 13.62 7.71
CA GLU A 88 15.96 13.69 8.97
C GLU A 88 15.51 12.55 9.90
N PHE A 89 16.19 11.40 9.83
CA PHE A 89 15.81 10.21 10.63
C PHE A 89 15.73 10.50 12.14
N ALA A 90 16.67 11.30 12.67
CA ALA A 90 16.66 11.70 14.07
C ALA A 90 15.40 12.49 14.46
N ALA A 91 14.80 13.24 13.53
CA ALA A 91 13.53 13.92 13.76
C ALA A 91 12.37 12.92 13.86
N LEU A 92 12.34 11.88 13.02
CA LEU A 92 11.31 10.83 13.06
C LEU A 92 11.31 10.07 14.39
N GLU A 93 12.50 9.66 14.85
CA GLU A 93 12.68 8.99 16.14
C GLU A 93 12.28 9.90 17.31
N LYS A 94 12.74 11.16 17.30
CA LYS A 94 12.36 12.16 18.31
C LYS A 94 10.85 12.39 18.35
N ASN A 95 10.20 12.50 17.19
CA ASN A 95 8.76 12.67 17.09
C ASN A 95 8.02 11.47 17.70
N LEU A 96 8.46 10.24 17.40
CA LEU A 96 7.89 9.02 17.97
C LEU A 96 8.09 8.96 19.49
N GLY A 97 9.29 9.29 19.98
CA GLY A 97 9.58 9.34 21.41
C GLY A 97 8.68 10.33 22.16
N ALA A 98 8.49 11.53 21.60
CA ALA A 98 7.64 12.56 22.17
C ALA A 98 6.14 12.15 22.19
N LEU A 99 5.67 11.43 21.17
CA LEU A 99 4.33 10.86 21.16
C LEU A 99 4.18 9.77 22.24
N ALA A 100 5.16 8.88 22.35
CA ALA A 100 5.16 7.82 23.36
C ALA A 100 5.19 8.38 24.80
N ASP A 101 5.97 9.43 25.06
CA ASP A 101 6.00 10.14 26.35
C ASP A 101 4.61 10.62 26.79
N ARG A 102 3.78 11.06 25.85
CA ARG A 102 2.45 11.62 26.15
C ARG A 102 1.35 10.57 26.20
N TRP A 103 1.40 9.59 25.30
CA TRP A 103 0.22 8.78 24.98
C TRP A 103 0.36 7.29 25.30
N GLU A 104 1.57 6.77 25.58
CA GLU A 104 1.75 5.32 25.76
C GLU A 104 0.98 4.79 26.97
N THR A 105 1.03 5.50 28.10
CA THR A 105 0.33 5.06 29.31
C THR A 105 -1.19 5.04 29.10
N GLU A 106 -1.74 6.01 28.36
CA GLU A 106 -3.17 6.04 28.03
C GLU A 106 -3.54 4.90 27.07
N PHE A 107 -2.73 4.68 26.02
CA PHE A 107 -2.92 3.61 25.04
C PHE A 107 -2.97 2.23 25.72
N GLN A 108 -2.02 1.93 26.60
CA GLN A 108 -1.98 0.67 27.34
C GLN A 108 -3.18 0.47 28.28
N GLN A 109 -3.85 1.54 28.72
CA GLN A 109 -5.08 1.44 29.52
C GLN A 109 -6.31 1.14 28.67
N VAL A 110 -6.42 1.77 27.49
CA VAL A 110 -7.61 1.61 26.62
C VAL A 110 -7.52 0.39 25.71
N ALA A 111 -6.32 -0.08 25.39
CA ALA A 111 -6.07 -1.21 24.51
C ALA A 111 -4.93 -2.12 25.00
N PRO A 112 -5.04 -2.71 26.21
CA PRO A 112 -3.96 -3.47 26.86
C PRO A 112 -3.55 -4.77 26.15
N ASP A 113 -4.41 -5.33 25.31
CA ASP A 113 -4.18 -6.63 24.67
C ASP A 113 -4.52 -6.57 23.18
N HIS A 114 -3.48 -6.48 22.35
CA HIS A 114 -3.62 -6.49 20.90
C HIS A 114 -4.21 -7.82 20.37
N ALA A 115 -3.83 -8.96 20.94
CA ALA A 115 -4.34 -10.25 20.47
C ALA A 115 -5.85 -10.40 20.74
N ALA A 116 -6.30 -9.95 21.91
CA ALA A 116 -7.73 -9.90 22.23
C ALA A 116 -8.48 -8.92 21.32
N ASN A 117 -7.90 -7.77 20.98
CA ASN A 117 -8.50 -6.80 20.07
C ASN A 117 -8.60 -7.34 18.64
N SER A 118 -7.56 -8.00 18.14
CA SER A 118 -7.55 -8.66 16.81
C SER A 118 -8.57 -9.78 16.70
N ALA A 119 -8.93 -10.43 17.82
CA ALA A 119 -9.95 -11.47 17.87
C ALA A 119 -11.39 -10.94 17.84
N LYS A 120 -11.62 -9.62 17.84
CA LYS A 120 -12.97 -9.01 17.85
C LYS A 120 -13.69 -9.05 16.50
N GLY A 121 -13.03 -9.55 15.45
CA GLY A 121 -13.65 -9.73 14.14
C GLY A 121 -13.58 -8.51 13.21
N PHE A 122 -12.72 -7.53 13.49
CA PHE A 122 -12.47 -6.37 12.63
C PHE A 122 -11.52 -6.65 11.45
N GLY A 123 -11.13 -7.91 11.25
CA GLY A 123 -10.18 -8.30 10.21
C GLY A 123 -8.74 -8.44 10.71
N PRO A 124 -7.89 -9.17 9.96
CA PRO A 124 -6.49 -9.39 10.30
C PRO A 124 -5.59 -8.28 9.75
N GLY A 125 -4.29 -8.35 10.06
CA GLY A 125 -3.25 -7.69 9.26
C GLY A 125 -2.74 -6.36 9.81
N TYR A 126 -3.47 -5.68 10.70
CA TYR A 126 -3.02 -4.41 11.26
C TYR A 126 -2.01 -4.59 12.41
N PRO A 127 -0.74 -4.15 12.29
CA PRO A 127 0.30 -4.41 13.29
C PRO A 127 0.04 -3.72 14.64
N ALA A 128 0.43 -4.38 15.73
CA ALA A 128 0.27 -3.85 17.10
C ALA A 128 0.93 -2.48 17.30
N PHE A 129 2.13 -2.32 16.75
CA PHE A 129 2.88 -1.06 16.87
C PHE A 129 2.26 0.06 16.03
N ASP A 130 1.67 -0.27 14.88
CA ASP A 130 0.98 0.71 14.05
C ASP A 130 -0.32 1.19 14.71
N ALA A 131 -1.08 0.29 15.34
CA ALA A 131 -2.23 0.63 16.16
C ALA A 131 -1.94 1.64 17.27
N ARG A 132 -0.80 1.48 17.92
CA ARG A 132 -0.28 2.45 18.90
C ARG A 132 -0.04 3.82 18.25
N THR A 133 0.68 3.86 17.14
CA THR A 133 1.01 5.15 16.50
C THR A 133 -0.21 5.85 15.88
N LEU A 134 -1.19 5.10 15.38
CA LEU A 134 -2.48 5.66 14.97
C LEU A 134 -3.19 6.32 16.15
N TYR A 135 -3.33 5.61 17.26
CA TYR A 135 -3.92 6.15 18.48
C TYR A 135 -3.20 7.43 18.92
N TYR A 136 -1.86 7.41 19.00
CA TYR A 136 -1.06 8.58 19.38
C TYR A 136 -1.33 9.79 18.49
N LYS A 137 -1.35 9.59 17.17
CA LYS A 137 -1.54 10.69 16.22
C LYS A 137 -2.94 11.28 16.34
N LEU A 138 -3.97 10.46 16.51
CA LEU A 138 -5.34 10.94 16.72
C LEU A 138 -5.51 11.67 18.06
N ARG A 139 -4.79 11.26 19.11
CA ARG A 139 -4.80 11.95 20.41
C ARG A 139 -4.00 13.25 20.40
N GLU A 140 -2.87 13.28 19.70
CA GLU A 140 -2.02 14.46 19.57
C GLU A 140 -2.72 15.58 18.81
N HIS A 141 -3.27 15.26 17.63
CA HIS A 141 -3.79 16.27 16.71
C HIS A 141 -5.27 16.58 16.92
N LYS A 142 -6.01 15.68 17.57
CA LYS A 142 -7.46 15.80 17.80
C LYS A 142 -8.22 16.25 16.55
N PRO A 143 -8.11 15.49 15.44
CA PRO A 143 -8.80 15.84 14.19
C PRO A 143 -10.30 15.98 14.42
N ALA A 144 -10.96 16.82 13.61
CA ALA A 144 -12.41 16.86 13.58
C ALA A 144 -12.97 15.73 12.69
N ARG A 145 -12.22 15.35 11.65
CA ARG A 145 -12.56 14.28 10.71
C ARG A 145 -11.43 13.28 10.52
N TYR A 146 -11.79 12.01 10.49
CA TYR A 146 -10.95 10.89 10.11
C TYR A 146 -11.67 10.12 9.00
N LEU A 147 -11.13 10.21 7.78
CA LEU A 147 -11.63 9.49 6.62
C LEU A 147 -10.68 8.34 6.31
N GLU A 148 -11.19 7.12 6.39
CA GLU A 148 -10.43 5.88 6.25
C GLU A 148 -10.84 5.14 4.98
N VAL A 149 -9.86 4.81 4.15
CA VAL A 149 -10.00 3.98 2.95
C VAL A 149 -9.38 2.62 3.25
N GLY A 150 -10.20 1.57 3.20
CA GLY A 150 -9.85 0.25 3.74
C GLY A 150 -10.03 0.24 5.26
N SER A 151 -11.05 -0.46 5.74
CA SER A 151 -11.49 -0.35 7.13
C SER A 151 -11.49 -1.70 7.85
N GLY A 152 -11.13 -1.69 9.12
CA GLY A 152 -10.96 -2.91 9.89
C GLY A 152 -10.46 -2.66 11.31
N LEU A 153 -9.39 -3.37 11.69
CA LEU A 153 -8.86 -3.28 13.04
C LEU A 153 -8.31 -1.88 13.36
N SER A 154 -7.76 -1.17 12.37
CA SER A 154 -7.38 0.25 12.45
C SER A 154 -8.56 1.13 12.89
N THR A 155 -9.74 0.93 12.31
CA THR A 155 -10.98 1.65 12.64
C THR A 155 -11.35 1.48 14.11
N TYR A 156 -11.20 0.26 14.65
CA TYR A 156 -11.43 0.00 16.06
C TYR A 156 -10.48 0.84 16.93
N TYR A 157 -9.19 0.87 16.64
CA TYR A 157 -8.23 1.71 17.38
C TYR A 157 -8.50 3.21 17.22
N ALA A 158 -8.93 3.66 16.04
CA ALA A 158 -9.36 5.03 15.80
C ALA A 158 -10.57 5.41 16.66
N SER A 159 -11.54 4.49 16.82
CA SER A 159 -12.72 4.69 17.68
C SER A 159 -12.36 4.85 19.17
N LEU A 160 -11.33 4.15 19.66
CA LEU A 160 -10.83 4.34 21.02
C LEU A 160 -10.26 5.75 21.22
N ALA A 161 -9.48 6.24 20.26
CA ALA A 161 -8.96 7.61 20.29
C ALA A 161 -10.10 8.64 20.18
N ALA A 162 -11.11 8.38 19.33
CA ALA A 162 -12.29 9.22 19.20
C ALA A 162 -13.06 9.36 20.52
N GLY A 163 -13.23 8.25 21.26
CA GLY A 163 -13.84 8.26 22.60
C GLY A 163 -13.10 9.17 23.57
N LYS A 164 -11.77 9.06 23.64
CA LYS A 164 -10.93 9.94 24.49
C LYS A 164 -10.92 11.40 24.03
N ASN A 165 -10.92 11.63 22.73
CA ASN A 165 -11.03 12.97 22.17
C ASN A 165 -12.39 13.61 22.55
N ALA A 166 -13.48 12.85 22.52
CA ALA A 166 -14.79 13.32 22.94
C ALA A 166 -14.89 13.62 24.44
N GLU A 167 -14.28 12.79 25.31
CA GLU A 167 -14.15 13.06 26.75
C GLU A 167 -13.42 14.40 27.00
N ASP A 168 -12.44 14.74 26.17
CA ASP A 168 -11.69 16.00 26.21
C ASP A 168 -12.41 17.19 25.51
N GLY A 169 -13.63 16.99 25.01
CA GLY A 169 -14.41 18.04 24.32
C GLY A 169 -14.00 18.31 22.87
N SER A 170 -13.29 17.38 22.22
CA SER A 170 -12.85 17.46 20.82
C SER A 170 -13.39 16.26 20.02
N PRO A 171 -14.71 16.13 19.79
CA PRO A 171 -15.27 14.94 19.14
C PRO A 171 -14.72 14.75 17.72
N LEU A 172 -14.43 13.49 17.38
CA LEU A 172 -13.92 13.06 16.08
C LEU A 172 -15.04 12.35 15.28
N SER A 173 -15.32 12.81 14.06
CA SER A 173 -16.16 12.10 13.10
C SER A 173 -15.33 11.10 12.29
N ILE A 174 -15.76 9.84 12.27
CA ILE A 174 -15.11 8.76 11.52
C ILE A 174 -15.98 8.41 10.30
N THR A 175 -15.38 8.43 9.12
CA THR A 175 -15.99 7.94 7.86
C THR A 175 -15.09 6.86 7.27
N CYS A 176 -15.66 5.68 7.02
CA CYS A 176 -14.98 4.51 6.48
C CYS A 176 -15.48 4.22 5.06
N ILE A 177 -14.58 4.00 4.11
CA ILE A 177 -14.88 3.57 2.74
C ILE A 177 -14.30 2.16 2.59
N GLU A 178 -15.18 1.17 2.50
CA GLU A 178 -14.79 -0.24 2.50
C GLU A 178 -15.71 -1.06 1.58
N PRO A 179 -15.22 -1.66 0.49
CA PRO A 179 -16.04 -2.44 -0.42
C PRO A 179 -16.57 -3.75 0.19
N TYR A 180 -15.89 -4.31 1.19
CA TYR A 180 -16.20 -5.61 1.78
C TYR A 180 -16.10 -5.57 3.32
N PRO A 181 -16.97 -4.81 4.01
CA PRO A 181 -16.80 -4.53 5.43
C PRO A 181 -17.01 -5.77 6.30
N TYR A 182 -16.17 -5.93 7.31
CA TYR A 182 -16.41 -6.87 8.39
C TYR A 182 -17.63 -6.44 9.22
N ASP A 183 -18.47 -7.38 9.62
CA ASP A 183 -19.68 -7.10 10.43
C ASP A 183 -19.34 -6.37 11.74
N ALA A 184 -18.16 -6.62 12.31
CA ALA A 184 -17.70 -5.97 13.54
C ALA A 184 -17.64 -4.43 13.40
N LEU A 185 -17.36 -3.90 12.20
CA LEU A 185 -17.36 -2.45 11.97
C LEU A 185 -18.70 -1.82 12.38
N ARG A 186 -19.81 -2.50 12.08
CA ARG A 186 -21.17 -2.03 12.38
C ARG A 186 -21.49 -1.99 13.88
N THR A 187 -20.59 -2.46 14.73
CA THR A 187 -20.71 -2.40 16.20
C THR A 187 -20.06 -1.14 16.79
N ILE A 188 -19.32 -0.37 15.98
CA ILE A 188 -18.76 0.92 16.39
C ILE A 188 -19.88 1.96 16.36
N ASP A 189 -20.02 2.76 17.42
CA ASP A 189 -21.00 3.85 17.48
C ASP A 189 -20.45 5.12 16.80
N GLY A 190 -21.34 5.90 16.18
CA GLY A 190 -21.01 7.26 15.72
C GLY A 190 -20.07 7.33 14.51
N PHE A 191 -19.98 6.27 13.70
CA PHE A 191 -19.20 6.25 12.44
C PHE A 191 -20.11 6.15 11.21
N GLU A 192 -19.64 6.67 10.08
CA GLU A 192 -20.25 6.52 8.76
C GLU A 192 -19.53 5.40 8.00
N LEU A 193 -20.27 4.41 7.48
CA LEU A 193 -19.74 3.37 6.60
C LEU A 193 -20.27 3.56 5.18
N ILE A 194 -19.36 3.70 4.23
CA ILE A 194 -19.63 3.77 2.80
C ILE A 194 -19.17 2.46 2.17
N GLU A 195 -20.13 1.60 1.84
CA GLU A 195 -19.86 0.30 1.21
C GLU A 195 -19.63 0.48 -0.29
N GLY A 196 -18.36 0.52 -0.70
CA GLY A 196 -18.01 0.73 -2.10
C GLY A 196 -16.51 0.84 -2.34
N PHE A 197 -16.13 0.82 -3.62
CA PHE A 197 -14.76 1.06 -4.03
C PHE A 197 -14.44 2.54 -3.91
N VAL A 198 -13.24 2.88 -3.42
CA VAL A 198 -12.83 4.27 -3.25
C VAL A 198 -12.81 5.04 -4.57
N GLN A 199 -12.52 4.36 -5.68
CA GLN A 199 -12.51 4.95 -7.02
C GLN A 199 -13.90 5.43 -7.48
N ASP A 200 -14.98 4.91 -6.89
CA ASP A 200 -16.35 5.33 -7.17
C ASP A 200 -16.79 6.53 -6.31
N ILE A 201 -16.00 6.91 -5.30
CA ILE A 201 -16.33 8.00 -4.38
C ILE A 201 -15.93 9.34 -4.99
N PRO A 202 -16.84 10.33 -5.09
CA PRO A 202 -16.52 11.65 -5.63
C PRO A 202 -15.36 12.31 -4.89
N VAL A 203 -14.44 12.93 -5.64
CA VAL A 203 -13.22 13.53 -5.07
C VAL A 203 -13.54 14.65 -4.07
N GLU A 204 -14.68 15.30 -4.23
CA GLU A 204 -15.19 16.36 -3.35
C GLU A 204 -15.30 15.89 -1.90
N ARG A 205 -15.57 14.59 -1.67
CA ARG A 205 -15.60 14.02 -0.31
C ARG A 205 -14.25 14.15 0.39
N PHE A 206 -13.14 14.06 -0.34
CA PHE A 206 -11.80 14.23 0.21
C PHE A 206 -11.40 15.71 0.34
N GLU A 207 -11.95 16.58 -0.52
CA GLU A 207 -11.76 18.03 -0.44
C GLU A 207 -12.45 18.65 0.80
N GLU A 208 -13.38 17.94 1.42
CA GLU A 208 -14.00 18.31 2.70
C GLU A 208 -13.03 18.25 3.90
N LEU A 209 -11.92 17.51 3.79
CA LEU A 209 -10.91 17.45 4.85
C LEU A 209 -10.25 18.81 5.02
N GLU A 210 -10.24 19.29 6.26
CA GLU A 210 -9.65 20.58 6.63
C GLU A 210 -8.27 20.40 7.30
N SER A 211 -7.56 21.51 7.49
CA SER A 211 -6.29 21.50 8.25
C SER A 211 -6.46 20.82 9.61
N GLY A 212 -5.62 19.82 9.91
CA GLY A 212 -5.67 19.02 11.12
C GLY A 212 -6.49 17.73 11.00
N ASP A 213 -7.34 17.58 9.99
CA ASP A 213 -8.07 16.34 9.71
C ASP A 213 -7.13 15.26 9.15
N VAL A 214 -7.59 14.01 9.17
CA VAL A 214 -6.80 12.84 8.79
C VAL A 214 -7.46 12.09 7.63
N LEU A 215 -6.66 11.79 6.61
CA LEU A 215 -6.93 10.77 5.59
C LEU A 215 -6.09 9.52 5.88
N PHE A 216 -6.72 8.39 6.14
CA PHE A 216 -6.06 7.09 6.31
C PHE A 216 -6.26 6.23 5.07
N ILE A 217 -5.18 5.64 4.58
CA ILE A 217 -5.11 4.85 3.34
C ILE A 217 -4.51 3.48 3.67
N ASP A 218 -5.34 2.45 3.63
CA ASP A 218 -4.96 1.03 3.67
C ASP A 218 -5.62 0.33 2.48
N SER A 219 -5.05 0.57 1.31
CA SER A 219 -5.64 0.23 0.02
C SER A 219 -5.30 -1.20 -0.42
N SER A 220 -5.49 -1.53 -1.70
CA SER A 220 -4.98 -2.78 -2.27
C SER A 220 -3.45 -2.84 -2.40
N HIS A 221 -2.77 -1.71 -2.21
CA HIS A 221 -1.32 -1.48 -2.38
C HIS A 221 -0.75 -1.88 -3.76
N ALA A 222 -1.63 -2.04 -4.75
CA ALA A 222 -1.31 -2.49 -6.10
C ALA A 222 -1.72 -1.46 -7.15
N LEU A 223 -0.74 -0.70 -7.66
CA LEU A 223 -0.88 0.16 -8.83
C LEU A 223 -1.13 -0.70 -10.08
N LYS A 224 -2.32 -0.53 -10.66
CA LYS A 224 -2.77 -1.14 -11.92
C LYS A 224 -3.80 -0.22 -12.57
N ILE A 225 -4.24 -0.55 -13.78
CA ILE A 225 -5.35 0.17 -14.43
C ILE A 225 -6.56 0.11 -13.50
N ASP A 226 -7.17 1.26 -13.25
CA ASP A 226 -8.38 1.41 -12.42
C ASP A 226 -8.19 0.99 -10.94
N SER A 227 -6.97 1.15 -10.41
CA SER A 227 -6.69 0.83 -9.00
C SER A 227 -6.96 1.99 -8.06
N ASP A 228 -7.28 1.65 -6.81
CA ASP A 228 -7.37 2.57 -5.69
C ASP A 228 -6.08 3.37 -5.51
N VAL A 229 -4.91 2.75 -5.57
CA VAL A 229 -3.61 3.44 -5.53
C VAL A 229 -3.51 4.51 -6.63
N ALA A 230 -3.94 4.20 -7.86
CA ALA A 230 -3.90 5.18 -8.94
C ALA A 230 -4.84 6.36 -8.65
N TYR A 231 -6.07 6.07 -8.23
CA TYR A 231 -7.06 7.10 -7.90
C TYR A 231 -6.61 7.98 -6.72
N LEU A 232 -6.16 7.37 -5.63
CA LEU A 232 -5.73 8.06 -4.42
C LEU A 232 -4.54 8.99 -4.69
N PHE A 233 -3.50 8.49 -5.36
CA PHE A 233 -2.29 9.29 -5.59
C PHE A 233 -2.43 10.31 -6.72
N LEU A 234 -3.20 10.01 -7.77
CA LEU A 234 -3.30 10.89 -8.94
C LEU A 234 -4.47 11.87 -8.85
N GLU A 235 -5.56 11.50 -8.18
CA GLU A 235 -6.76 12.34 -8.10
C GLU A 235 -7.01 12.90 -6.69
N VAL A 236 -6.84 12.10 -5.63
CA VAL A 236 -7.19 12.54 -4.26
C VAL A 236 -6.09 13.37 -3.61
N LEU A 237 -4.88 12.83 -3.44
CA LEU A 237 -3.79 13.49 -2.72
C LEU A 237 -3.44 14.89 -3.27
N PRO A 238 -3.46 15.15 -4.59
CA PRO A 238 -3.21 16.50 -5.11
C PRO A 238 -4.27 17.53 -4.73
N ARG A 239 -5.46 17.13 -4.25
CA ARG A 239 -6.62 18.02 -4.00
C ARG A 239 -6.97 18.24 -2.53
N ILE A 240 -6.55 17.36 -1.61
CA ILE A 240 -6.80 17.55 -0.15
C ILE A 240 -6.22 18.88 0.37
N LYS A 241 -6.78 19.52 1.38
CA LYS A 241 -6.30 20.87 1.78
C LYS A 241 -4.94 20.84 2.50
N PRO A 242 -4.14 21.92 2.43
CA PRO A 242 -2.97 22.08 3.29
C PRO A 242 -3.36 21.94 4.77
N GLY A 243 -2.49 21.30 5.54
CA GLY A 243 -2.67 20.95 6.95
C GLY A 243 -3.29 19.57 7.19
N VAL A 244 -3.85 18.91 6.18
CA VAL A 244 -4.38 17.54 6.30
C VAL A 244 -3.22 16.56 6.53
N PHE A 245 -3.39 15.67 7.49
CA PHE A 245 -2.50 14.54 7.73
C PHE A 245 -2.92 13.34 6.89
N VAL A 246 -1.95 12.63 6.32
CA VAL A 246 -2.19 11.42 5.53
C VAL A 246 -1.44 10.26 6.17
N HIS A 247 -2.15 9.21 6.57
CA HIS A 247 -1.55 7.94 6.99
C HIS A 247 -1.66 6.96 5.83
N ILE A 248 -0.53 6.51 5.30
CA ILE A 248 -0.45 5.44 4.32
C ILE A 248 0.09 4.19 5.02
N HIS A 249 -0.68 3.13 5.04
CA HIS A 249 -0.36 1.87 5.69
C HIS A 249 0.28 0.88 4.70
N ASP A 250 0.97 -0.16 5.20
CA ASP A 250 1.73 -1.14 4.42
C ASP A 250 2.80 -0.55 3.48
N VAL A 251 3.41 0.56 3.91
CA VAL A 251 4.57 1.17 3.26
C VAL A 251 5.83 0.86 4.06
N HIS A 252 6.51 -0.23 3.70
CA HIS A 252 7.67 -0.75 4.44
C HIS A 252 9.00 0.00 4.22
N PHE A 253 8.98 1.33 4.08
CA PHE A 253 10.20 2.11 3.89
C PHE A 253 11.29 1.77 4.91
N PRO A 254 12.56 1.61 4.48
CA PRO A 254 13.08 1.91 3.14
C PRO A 254 12.91 0.81 2.07
N PHE A 255 12.17 -0.27 2.32
CA PHE A 255 11.95 -1.32 1.33
C PHE A 255 10.83 -0.92 0.35
N ASN A 256 11.10 -1.09 -0.95
CA ASN A 256 10.18 -0.71 -2.04
C ASN A 256 9.22 -1.83 -2.47
N GLY A 257 9.31 -2.99 -1.83
CA GLY A 257 8.39 -4.09 -2.03
C GLY A 257 7.84 -4.60 -0.69
N PRO A 258 6.93 -5.59 -0.72
CA PRO A 258 6.43 -6.26 0.47
C PRO A 258 7.59 -6.77 1.35
N PHE A 259 7.50 -6.54 2.65
CA PHE A 259 8.55 -6.88 3.58
C PHE A 259 7.98 -7.55 4.84
N PRO A 260 8.52 -8.71 5.27
CA PRO A 260 9.62 -9.46 4.68
C PRO A 260 9.24 -10.20 3.39
N ALA A 261 10.10 -10.18 2.37
CA ALA A 261 9.81 -10.81 1.08
C ALA A 261 9.53 -12.33 1.18
N ASP A 262 10.13 -13.03 2.15
CA ASP A 262 9.89 -14.46 2.36
C ASP A 262 8.46 -14.75 2.83
N THR A 263 7.82 -13.84 3.56
CA THR A 263 6.42 -13.96 3.98
C THR A 263 5.48 -13.59 2.84
N TRP A 264 5.72 -12.46 2.18
CA TRP A 264 4.73 -11.85 1.30
C TRP A 264 4.84 -12.32 -0.17
N ILE A 265 6.04 -12.67 -0.65
CA ILE A 265 6.31 -13.05 -2.04
C ILE A 265 6.63 -14.54 -2.19
N PHE A 266 7.48 -15.09 -1.32
CA PHE A 266 7.99 -16.47 -1.44
C PHE A 266 7.36 -17.45 -0.44
N GLY A 267 6.35 -17.01 0.31
CA GLY A 267 5.71 -17.78 1.38
C GLY A 267 4.74 -18.85 0.87
N GLU A 268 3.94 -19.37 1.80
CA GLU A 268 3.00 -20.48 1.55
C GLU A 268 1.69 -20.04 0.87
N ARG A 269 1.46 -18.73 0.78
CA ARG A 269 0.29 -18.13 0.13
C ARG A 269 0.62 -17.63 -1.28
N PRO A 270 -0.40 -17.32 -2.12
CA PRO A 270 -0.16 -16.69 -3.41
C PRO A 270 0.72 -15.43 -3.27
N PRO A 271 1.73 -15.24 -4.14
CA PRO A 271 2.63 -14.10 -4.05
C PRO A 271 1.88 -12.78 -4.12
N VAL A 272 2.19 -11.89 -3.19
CA VAL A 272 1.68 -10.52 -3.17
C VAL A 272 2.73 -9.59 -3.78
N TYR A 273 2.33 -8.81 -4.78
CA TYR A 273 3.21 -7.93 -5.53
C TYR A 273 2.87 -6.46 -5.28
N TRP A 274 2.70 -6.09 -4.02
CA TRP A 274 2.48 -4.69 -3.66
C TRP A 274 3.62 -3.82 -4.20
N ASN A 275 3.24 -2.70 -4.78
CA ASN A 275 4.15 -1.77 -5.44
C ASN A 275 3.90 -0.33 -4.99
N GLU A 276 2.98 -0.11 -4.04
CA GLU A 276 2.63 1.22 -3.52
C GLU A 276 3.82 1.93 -2.88
N ALA A 277 4.72 1.25 -2.17
CA ALA A 277 5.93 1.89 -1.62
C ALA A 277 6.79 2.58 -2.72
N MET A 278 6.87 2.00 -3.92
CA MET A 278 7.54 2.66 -5.06
C MET A 278 6.77 3.90 -5.55
N VAL A 279 5.44 3.85 -5.53
CA VAL A 279 4.57 4.99 -5.87
C VAL A 279 4.77 6.10 -4.85
N VAL A 280 4.75 5.78 -3.56
CA VAL A 280 5.00 6.73 -2.46
C VAL A 280 6.36 7.39 -2.62
N GLN A 281 7.43 6.61 -2.87
CA GLN A 281 8.76 7.19 -3.04
C GLN A 281 8.78 8.13 -4.26
N THR A 282 8.13 7.73 -5.36
CA THR A 282 8.04 8.56 -6.57
C THR A 282 7.23 9.84 -6.32
N PHE A 283 6.15 9.75 -5.56
CA PHE A 283 5.27 10.87 -5.22
C PHE A 283 5.96 11.89 -4.30
N LEU A 284 6.78 11.43 -3.35
CA LEU A 284 7.52 12.28 -2.41
C LEU A 284 8.80 12.85 -3.03
N ALA A 285 9.43 12.15 -3.96
CA ALA A 285 10.64 12.62 -4.61
C ALA A 285 10.37 13.95 -5.35
N PHE A 286 11.10 14.99 -4.97
CA PHE A 286 10.96 16.35 -5.51
C PHE A 286 9.59 17.01 -5.25
N ASN A 287 8.80 16.48 -4.31
CA ASN A 287 7.51 17.03 -3.93
C ASN A 287 7.61 17.74 -2.58
N ASN A 288 7.58 19.06 -2.62
CA ASN A 288 7.66 19.90 -1.41
C ASN A 288 6.28 20.22 -0.81
N ALA A 289 5.19 19.69 -1.39
CA ALA A 289 3.84 19.89 -0.87
C ALA A 289 3.49 18.90 0.24
N PHE A 290 4.28 17.85 0.43
CA PHE A 290 4.07 16.82 1.44
C PHE A 290 5.34 16.58 2.24
N GLU A 291 5.22 16.56 3.57
CA GLU A 291 6.32 16.30 4.50
C GLU A 291 6.09 15.00 5.26
N ILE A 292 7.15 14.19 5.41
CA ILE A 292 7.11 12.98 6.25
C ILE A 292 7.16 13.40 7.72
N GLN A 293 6.10 13.08 8.46
CA GLN A 293 5.99 13.40 9.88
C GLN A 293 6.49 12.25 10.77
N LEU A 294 6.26 11.00 10.34
CA LEU A 294 6.65 9.79 11.04
C LEU A 294 6.71 8.63 10.04
N SER A 295 7.67 7.71 10.20
CA SER A 295 7.64 6.41 9.54
C SER A 295 8.13 5.33 10.50
N THR A 296 7.22 4.45 10.93
CA THR A 296 7.54 3.35 11.85
C THR A 296 8.54 2.34 11.26
N PRO A 297 8.47 1.92 9.98
CA PRO A 297 9.47 1.00 9.44
C PRO A 297 10.84 1.67 9.25
N MET A 298 10.91 2.98 9.03
CA MET A 298 12.18 3.70 8.95
C MET A 298 12.83 3.82 10.33
N VAL A 299 12.09 4.23 11.36
CA VAL A 299 12.63 4.24 12.73
C VAL A 299 13.13 2.85 13.11
N ARG A 300 12.32 1.81 12.88
CA ARG A 300 12.74 0.41 13.08
C ARG A 300 14.02 0.06 12.30
N HIS A 301 14.14 0.48 11.04
CA HIS A 301 15.29 0.14 10.22
C HIS A 301 16.60 0.80 10.70
N PHE A 302 16.53 2.07 11.09
CA PHE A 302 17.71 2.86 11.46
C PHE A 302 18.07 2.73 12.95
N ASP A 303 17.09 2.55 13.82
CA ASP A 303 17.27 2.35 15.25
C ASP A 303 16.16 1.45 15.84
N GLU A 304 16.27 0.14 15.60
CA GLU A 304 15.38 -0.83 16.25
C GLU A 304 15.60 -0.87 17.78
N GLN A 305 16.81 -0.59 18.25
CA GLN A 305 17.14 -0.65 19.67
C GLN A 305 16.33 0.39 20.46
N PHE A 306 16.13 1.57 19.89
CA PHE A 306 15.22 2.57 20.42
C PHE A 306 13.82 1.98 20.68
N LEU A 307 13.28 1.18 19.76
CA LEU A 307 11.96 0.55 19.93
C LEU A 307 11.97 -0.52 21.03
N ILE A 308 13.00 -1.38 21.04
CA ILE A 308 13.18 -2.44 22.05
C ILE A 308 13.27 -1.85 23.46
N ASP A 309 14.07 -0.79 23.63
CA ASP A 309 14.30 -0.17 24.94
C ASP A 309 13.08 0.60 25.42
N ARG A 310 12.33 1.20 24.49
CA ARG A 310 11.24 2.12 24.81
C ARG A 310 9.91 1.41 25.05
N PHE A 311 9.66 0.30 24.39
CA PHE A 311 8.36 -0.37 24.38
C PHE A 311 8.51 -1.84 24.85
N PRO A 312 8.14 -2.17 26.10
CA PRO A 312 8.35 -3.49 26.68
C PRO A 312 7.68 -4.66 25.93
N ASP A 313 6.62 -4.36 25.17
CA ASP A 313 5.84 -5.31 24.38
C ASP A 313 6.17 -5.27 22.87
N TYR A 314 7.23 -4.54 22.48
CA TYR A 314 7.70 -4.51 21.10
C TYR A 314 8.25 -5.88 20.68
N THR A 315 7.83 -6.33 19.50
CA THR A 315 8.34 -7.56 18.88
C THR A 315 9.50 -7.21 17.97
N GLU A 316 10.70 -7.72 18.27
CA GLU A 316 11.88 -7.57 17.41
C GLU A 316 11.61 -8.08 16.00
N LEU A 317 12.13 -7.38 14.98
CA LEU A 317 11.98 -7.70 13.57
C LEU A 317 12.32 -9.15 13.24
N ALA A 318 13.37 -9.72 13.85
CA ALA A 318 13.78 -11.10 13.61
C ALA A 318 12.69 -12.14 13.98
N LYS A 319 11.72 -11.74 14.82
CA LYS A 319 10.62 -12.56 15.31
C LYS A 319 9.26 -12.08 14.79
N ASP A 320 9.22 -10.92 14.13
CA ASP A 320 7.99 -10.31 13.66
C ASP A 320 7.71 -10.66 12.20
N VAL A 321 6.62 -11.40 11.98
CA VAL A 321 6.14 -11.77 10.64
C VAL A 321 5.35 -10.65 9.96
N ASN A 322 4.91 -9.65 10.74
CA ASN A 322 4.12 -8.50 10.30
C ASN A 322 4.63 -7.21 10.95
N PRO A 323 5.87 -6.80 10.63
CA PRO A 323 6.51 -5.64 11.25
C PRO A 323 5.75 -4.34 10.91
N PRO A 324 5.91 -3.28 11.72
CA PRO A 324 5.22 -2.02 11.50
C PRO A 324 5.53 -1.43 10.13
N SER A 325 4.51 -0.81 9.53
CA SER A 325 4.47 -0.37 8.13
C SER A 325 3.79 1.00 7.94
N SER A 326 3.52 1.75 9.01
CA SER A 326 2.91 3.08 8.94
C SER A 326 3.84 4.17 8.43
N LEU A 327 3.32 4.96 7.47
CA LEU A 327 3.89 6.22 7.03
C LEU A 327 2.88 7.36 7.26
N TRP A 328 3.30 8.39 7.99
CA TRP A 328 2.52 9.60 8.21
C TRP A 328 3.13 10.76 7.44
N LEU A 329 2.29 11.42 6.65
CA LEU A 329 2.59 12.63 5.92
C LEU A 329 1.72 13.78 6.44
N GLN A 330 2.14 15.01 6.15
CA GLN A 330 1.29 16.19 6.23
C GLN A 330 1.37 16.94 4.91
N ARG A 331 0.22 17.37 4.37
CA ARG A 331 0.21 18.32 3.26
C ARG A 331 0.59 19.70 3.80
N VAL A 332 1.66 20.31 3.31
CA VAL A 332 2.19 21.59 3.80
C VAL A 332 1.94 22.77 2.86
N SER A 333 1.61 22.54 1.58
CA SER A 333 1.23 23.61 0.62
C SER A 333 0.19 23.21 -0.42
#